data_AF-A0A6P1CT55-F1
#
_entry.id   AF-A0A6P1CT55-F1
#
_cell.length_a   1.000
_cell.length_b   1.000
_cell.length_c   1.000
_cell.angle_alpha   90.00
_cell.angle_beta   90.00
_cell.angle_gamma   90.00
#
_symmetry.space_group_name_H-M   'P 1'
#
loop_
_entity.id
_entity.type
_entity.pdbx_description
1 polymer ?
#
loop_
_entity_poly.entity_id
_entity_poly.type
_entity_poly.pdbx_seq_one_letter_code
_entity_poly.pdbx_strand_id
1 'polypeptide(L)'
;MVRDLRFDGDLTIAIQGTGFSYAHVVFRQPVGFRVMDEMDITEYWNTYSEPHGWLWEVVSGGWLDLERRRPTFWRAHEDGIREFFLVDDQCVNVLCWDTPEIIDLGTDPTAAK
;
A
#
# COMPACT_ATOMS: atom_id res chain seq x y z
N MET A 1 8.74 8.68 -1.95
CA MET A 1 9.01 8.82 -0.52
C MET A 1 7.73 8.94 0.30
N VAL A 2 7.56 8.06 1.28
CA VAL A 2 6.49 8.14 2.28
C VAL A 2 6.75 9.37 3.16
N ARG A 3 5.78 10.28 3.22
CA ARG A 3 5.86 11.54 3.96
C ARG A 3 5.24 11.42 5.35
N ASP A 4 4.11 10.74 5.43
CA ASP A 4 3.37 10.51 6.67
C ASP A 4 2.66 9.16 6.59
N LEU A 5 2.61 8.47 7.72
CA LEU A 5 1.83 7.25 7.88
C LEU A 5 1.19 7.29 9.26
N ARG A 6 -0.13 7.27 9.28
CA ARG A 6 -0.94 7.36 10.50
C ARG A 6 -1.94 6.22 10.56
N PHE A 7 -2.05 5.61 11.73
CA PHE A 7 -3.05 4.59 12.02
C PHE A 7 -3.82 4.93 13.30
N ASP A 8 -5.13 5.17 13.16
CA ASP A 8 -6.05 5.48 14.25
C ASP A 8 -7.42 4.80 14.11
N GLY A 9 -7.45 3.69 13.36
CA GLY A 9 -8.64 2.94 12.98
C GLY A 9 -8.71 2.81 11.46
N ASP A 10 -8.40 3.90 10.76
CA ASP A 10 -8.07 3.92 9.34
C ASP A 10 -6.55 4.04 9.18
N LEU A 11 -6.02 3.54 8.06
CA LEU A 11 -4.63 3.75 7.68
C LEU A 11 -4.56 4.86 6.65
N THR A 12 -3.92 5.95 7.02
CA THR A 12 -3.72 7.12 6.17
C THR A 12 -2.25 7.22 5.78
N ILE A 13 -1.98 7.38 4.49
CA ILE A 13 -0.63 7.44 3.94
C ILE A 13 -0.50 8.65 3.03
N ALA A 14 0.48 9.49 3.28
CA ALA A 14 0.92 10.51 2.37
C ALA A 14 2.23 10.07 1.71
N ILE A 15 2.26 10.07 0.38
CA ILE A 15 3.42 9.66 -0.42
C ILE A 15 3.75 10.71 -1.47
N GLN A 16 4.99 10.74 -1.90
CA GLN A 16 5.47 11.67 -2.92
C GLN A 16 6.47 10.98 -3.84
N GLY A 17 6.15 10.87 -5.13
CA GLY A 17 7.02 10.28 -6.13
C GLY A 17 7.46 11.28 -7.19
N THR A 18 8.43 10.87 -8.00
CA THR A 18 8.89 11.66 -9.16
C THR A 18 7.85 11.71 -10.27
N GLY A 19 7.12 10.62 -10.53
CA GLY A 19 6.02 10.58 -11.51
C GLY A 19 4.65 10.98 -10.95
N PHE A 20 4.49 11.09 -9.64
CA PHE A 20 3.29 11.62 -9.00
C PHE A 20 3.69 12.55 -7.85
N SER A 21 3.55 13.87 -8.05
CA SER A 21 4.12 14.86 -7.13
C SER A 21 3.67 14.70 -5.67
N TYR A 22 2.45 14.25 -5.41
CA TYR A 22 1.94 13.94 -4.08
C TYR A 22 0.70 13.05 -4.22
N ALA A 23 0.50 12.12 -3.28
CA ALA A 23 -0.78 11.44 -3.11
C ALA A 23 -1.09 11.23 -1.62
N HIS A 24 -2.37 11.37 -1.28
CA HIS A 24 -2.90 11.11 0.05
C HIS A 24 -3.96 10.02 -0.05
N VAL A 25 -3.65 8.87 0.53
CA VAL A 25 -4.44 7.64 0.39
C VAL A 25 -4.96 7.20 1.75
N VAL A 26 -6.23 6.82 1.81
CA VAL A 26 -6.89 6.33 3.02
C VAL A 26 -7.39 4.91 2.77
N PHE A 27 -6.96 3.99 3.62
CA PHE A 27 -7.46 2.62 3.70
C PHE A 27 -8.43 2.51 4.88
N ARG A 28 -9.70 2.34 4.56
CA ARG A 28 -10.77 2.11 5.54
C ARG A 28 -10.79 0.64 5.95
N GLN A 29 -10.93 0.37 7.24
CA GLN A 29 -10.96 -1.01 7.77
C GLN A 29 -9.73 -1.88 7.38
N PRO A 30 -8.49 -1.42 7.64
CA PRO A 30 -7.31 -2.24 7.38
C PRO A 30 -7.32 -3.48 8.28
N VAL A 31 -6.97 -4.62 7.70
CA VAL A 31 -6.71 -5.87 8.42
C VAL A 31 -5.31 -5.88 9.01
N GLY A 32 -4.35 -5.30 8.28
CA GLY A 32 -2.97 -5.16 8.67
C GLY A 32 -2.17 -4.48 7.57
N PHE A 33 -1.02 -3.91 7.93
CA PHE A 33 -0.09 -3.32 6.98
C PHE A 33 1.34 -3.61 7.41
N ARG A 34 2.27 -3.57 6.45
CA ARG A 34 3.70 -3.65 6.71
C ARG A 34 4.44 -2.64 5.83
N VAL A 35 5.49 -2.06 6.38
CA VAL A 35 6.44 -1.24 5.65
C VAL A 35 7.68 -2.11 5.41
N MET A 36 8.18 -2.12 4.18
CA MET A 36 9.35 -2.89 3.79
C MET A 36 10.29 -2.03 2.97
N ASP A 37 11.58 -2.34 3.06
CA ASP A 37 12.58 -1.74 2.18
C ASP A 37 12.36 -2.24 0.75
N GLU A 38 12.52 -1.33 -0.21
CA GLU A 38 12.42 -1.59 -1.64
C GLU A 38 13.29 -2.79 -2.08
N MET A 39 14.47 -2.94 -1.45
CA MET A 39 15.45 -3.98 -1.76
C MET A 39 14.99 -5.38 -1.36
N ASP A 40 14.11 -5.48 -0.36
CA ASP A 40 13.59 -6.76 0.15
C ASP A 40 12.56 -7.40 -0.80
N ILE A 41 12.13 -6.66 -1.83
CA ILE A 41 11.08 -7.06 -2.77
C ILE A 41 11.51 -6.92 -4.23
N THR A 42 12.82 -6.91 -4.49
CA THR A 42 13.47 -6.80 -5.82
C THR A 42 12.90 -7.72 -6.90
N GLU A 43 12.36 -8.87 -6.51
CA GLU A 43 11.71 -9.85 -7.40
C GLU A 43 10.49 -9.31 -8.17
N TYR A 44 9.87 -8.21 -7.73
CA TYR A 44 8.67 -7.62 -8.34
C TYR A 44 8.93 -6.38 -9.22
N TRP A 45 10.15 -5.81 -9.19
CA TRP A 45 10.45 -4.47 -9.71
C TRP A 45 10.42 -4.33 -11.23
N ASN A 46 10.55 -5.43 -11.97
CA ASN A 46 10.47 -5.38 -13.44
C ASN A 46 9.08 -4.92 -13.92
N THR A 47 8.03 -5.17 -13.13
CA THR A 47 6.63 -4.87 -13.50
C THR A 47 5.99 -3.85 -12.56
N TYR A 48 6.28 -3.92 -11.26
CA TYR A 48 5.57 -3.17 -10.21
C TYR A 48 6.50 -2.13 -9.58
N SER A 49 6.93 -1.16 -10.39
CA SER A 49 7.86 -0.08 -10.02
C SER A 49 7.39 1.27 -10.54
N GLU A 50 7.85 2.36 -9.92
CA GLU A 50 7.82 3.70 -10.52
C GLU A 50 8.79 3.66 -11.70
N PRO A 51 8.32 3.68 -12.96
CA PRO A 51 7.31 4.61 -13.47
C PRO A 51 5.96 4.00 -13.89
N HIS A 52 5.75 2.69 -13.76
CA HIS A 52 4.57 2.00 -14.28
C HIS A 52 3.31 2.21 -13.43
N GLY A 53 3.51 2.62 -12.17
CA GLY A 53 2.42 2.87 -11.23
C GLY A 53 2.95 2.82 -9.80
N TRP A 54 2.20 3.46 -8.90
CA TRP A 54 2.62 3.63 -7.51
C TRP A 54 1.65 2.99 -6.51
N LEU A 55 0.46 2.59 -6.96
CA LEU A 55 -0.54 1.86 -6.17
C LEU A 55 -1.07 0.70 -7.01
N TRP A 56 -0.89 -0.50 -6.48
CA TRP A 56 -1.29 -1.74 -7.14
C TRP A 56 -2.22 -2.54 -6.24
N GLU A 57 -3.19 -3.22 -6.84
CA GLU A 57 -3.90 -4.31 -6.16
C GLU A 57 -3.18 -5.63 -6.47
N VAL A 58 -2.80 -6.34 -5.41
CA VAL A 58 -2.15 -7.64 -5.51
C VAL A 58 -3.22 -8.73 -5.48
N VAL A 59 -3.49 -9.31 -6.65
CA VAL A 59 -4.56 -10.31 -6.82
C VAL A 59 -4.14 -11.73 -6.42
N SER A 60 -2.84 -12.02 -6.43
CA SER A 60 -2.28 -13.34 -6.07
C SER A 60 -0.77 -13.27 -5.89
N GLY A 61 -0.21 -14.24 -5.17
CA GLY A 61 1.24 -14.39 -4.93
C GLY A 61 1.82 -13.45 -3.87
N GLY A 62 0.99 -12.57 -3.31
CA GLY A 62 1.40 -11.56 -2.33
C GLY A 62 1.39 -12.02 -0.88
N TRP A 63 1.40 -11.03 0.02
CA TRP A 63 1.37 -11.23 1.46
C TRP A 63 0.09 -11.93 1.93
N LEU A 64 -1.07 -11.60 1.37
CA LEU A 64 -2.34 -12.23 1.75
C LEU A 64 -2.30 -13.74 1.51
N ASP A 65 -1.77 -14.15 0.36
CA ASP A 65 -1.61 -15.56 0.00
C ASP A 65 -0.61 -16.27 0.91
N LEU A 66 0.43 -15.57 1.35
CA LEU A 66 1.37 -16.08 2.36
C LEU A 66 0.67 -16.27 3.72
N GLU A 67 -0.11 -15.28 4.18
CA GLU A 67 -0.85 -15.36 5.44
C GLU A 67 -1.89 -16.48 5.44
N ARG A 68 -2.59 -16.67 4.32
CA ARG A 68 -3.57 -17.76 4.14
C ARG A 68 -2.97 -19.15 4.28
N ARG A 69 -1.66 -19.32 4.11
CA ARG A 69 -0.96 -20.60 4.34
C ARG A 69 -0.67 -20.87 5.81
N ARG A 70 -0.75 -19.86 6.68
CA ARG A 70 -0.50 -20.02 8.11
C ARG A 70 -1.73 -20.64 8.78
N PRO A 71 -1.60 -21.80 9.45
CA PRO A 71 -2.75 -22.47 10.09
C PRO A 71 -3.45 -21.62 11.17
N THR A 72 -2.75 -20.64 11.72
CA THR A 72 -3.24 -19.75 12.79
C THR A 72 -3.72 -18.40 12.29
N PHE A 73 -3.67 -18.13 10.99
CA PHE A 73 -4.27 -16.92 10.44
C PHE A 73 -5.79 -17.10 10.38
N TRP A 74 -6.48 -16.63 11.43
CA TRP A 74 -7.93 -16.77 11.60
C TRP A 74 -8.73 -16.25 10.40
N ARG A 75 -8.24 -15.22 9.71
CA ARG A 75 -8.94 -14.63 8.56
C ARG A 75 -8.66 -15.33 7.23
N ALA A 76 -7.96 -16.47 7.24
CA ALA A 76 -7.58 -17.18 6.02
C ALA A 76 -8.80 -17.58 5.16
N HIS A 77 -9.93 -17.85 5.80
CA HIS A 77 -11.19 -18.32 5.20
C HIS A 77 -12.19 -17.19 4.95
N GLU A 78 -11.87 -15.95 5.31
CA GLU A 78 -12.75 -14.83 5.01
C GLU A 78 -12.50 -14.38 3.56
N ASP A 79 -13.57 -14.43 2.77
CA ASP A 79 -13.58 -13.84 1.44
C ASP A 79 -13.78 -12.33 1.56
N GLY A 80 -13.05 -11.55 0.76
CA GLY A 80 -13.20 -10.09 0.69
C GLY A 80 -11.99 -9.27 1.16
N ILE A 81 -11.01 -9.87 1.86
CA ILE A 81 -9.74 -9.18 2.12
C ILE A 81 -8.99 -9.03 0.80
N ARG A 82 -8.57 -7.81 0.51
CA ARG A 82 -7.77 -7.42 -0.65
C ARG A 82 -6.41 -6.95 -0.20
N GLU A 83 -5.42 -7.12 -1.06
CA GLU A 83 -4.05 -6.66 -0.81
C GLU A 83 -3.72 -5.51 -1.76
N PHE A 84 -3.19 -4.44 -1.20
CA PHE A 84 -2.70 -3.29 -1.92
C PHE A 84 -1.22 -3.09 -1.66
N PHE A 85 -0.51 -2.60 -2.66
CA PHE A 85 0.92 -2.36 -2.63
C PHE A 85 1.21 -0.95 -3.12
N LEU A 86 1.73 -0.11 -2.21
CA LEU A 86 2.25 1.20 -2.54
C LEU A 86 3.75 1.10 -2.78
N VAL A 87 4.18 1.53 -3.97
CA VAL A 87 5.58 1.54 -4.40
C VAL A 87 6.26 2.82 -3.93
N ASP A 88 7.35 2.65 -3.20
CA ASP A 88 8.22 3.70 -2.71
C ASP A 88 9.58 3.12 -2.27
N ASP A 89 10.56 3.94 -1.89
CA ASP A 89 11.77 3.50 -1.19
C ASP A 89 11.39 2.76 0.12
N GLN A 90 10.28 3.19 0.74
CA GLN A 90 9.61 2.53 1.86
C GLN A 90 8.27 1.98 1.40
N CYS A 91 8.29 0.84 0.72
CA CYS A 91 7.09 0.22 0.19
C CYS A 91 6.10 -0.16 1.30
N VAL A 92 4.80 -0.04 1.01
CA VAL A 92 3.73 -0.38 1.98
C VAL A 92 2.80 -1.42 1.38
N ASN A 93 2.70 -2.59 2.02
CA ASN A 93 1.60 -3.52 1.75
C ASN A 93 0.47 -3.29 2.76
N VAL A 94 -0.76 -3.29 2.27
CA VAL A 94 -1.97 -3.15 3.10
C VAL A 94 -2.94 -4.27 2.77
N LEU A 95 -3.34 -5.04 3.77
CA LEU A 95 -4.52 -5.90 3.71
C LEU A 95 -5.72 -5.11 4.16
N CYS A 96 -6.76 -5.03 3.35
CA CYS A 96 -7.89 -4.12 3.54
C CYS A 96 -9.19 -4.73 3.02
N TRP A 97 -10.31 -4.43 3.65
CA TRP A 97 -11.63 -4.86 3.17
C TRP A 97 -12.11 -3.98 2.01
N ASP A 98 -11.93 -2.68 2.16
CA ASP A 98 -12.41 -1.69 1.21
C ASP A 98 -11.33 -1.30 0.20
N THR A 99 -11.77 -0.79 -0.95
CA THR A 99 -10.87 -0.09 -1.90
C THR A 99 -10.31 1.16 -1.23
N PRO A 100 -9.01 1.47 -1.37
CA PRO A 100 -8.47 2.73 -0.87
C PRO A 100 -9.12 3.94 -1.54
N GLU A 101 -9.28 5.00 -0.76
CA GLU A 101 -9.72 6.31 -1.21
C GLU A 101 -8.49 7.18 -1.50
N ILE A 102 -8.39 7.73 -2.71
CA ILE A 102 -7.38 8.77 -3.03
C ILE A 102 -8.03 10.12 -2.73
N ILE A 103 -7.63 10.73 -1.61
CA ILE A 103 -8.18 11.99 -1.11
C ILE A 103 -7.55 13.18 -1.85
N ASP A 104 -6.27 13.09 -2.15
CA ASP A 104 -5.52 14.10 -2.89
C ASP A 104 -4.52 13.44 -3.83
N LEU A 105 -4.32 14.05 -5.00
CA LEU A 105 -3.40 13.58 -6.04
C LEU A 105 -2.89 14.76 -6.87
N GLY A 106 -1.57 14.86 -6.98
CA GLY A 106 -0.92 15.89 -7.79
C GLY A 106 -0.09 16.83 -6.93
N THR A 107 -0.61 18.01 -6.60
CA THR A 107 0.19 19.08 -5.98
C THR A 107 0.47 18.78 -4.52
N ASP A 108 1.75 18.83 -4.11
CA ASP A 108 2.13 18.79 -2.70
C ASP A 108 1.50 19.99 -1.97
N PRO A 109 0.60 19.78 -0.99
CA PRO A 109 -0.10 20.85 -0.29
C PRO A 109 0.85 21.75 0.53
N THR A 110 2.10 21.31 0.75
CA THR A 110 3.14 22.11 1.41
C THR A 110 3.97 22.96 0.44
N ALA A 111 3.91 22.69 -0.87
CA ALA A 111 4.66 23.45 -1.89
C ALA A 111 4.06 24.83 -2.20
N ALA A 112 2.85 25.13 -1.72
CA ALA A 112 2.19 26.42 -1.88
C ALA A 112 2.52 27.44 -0.76
N LYS A 113 3.50 27.13 0.11
CA LYS A 113 3.92 28.00 1.24
C LYS A 113 5.29 28.62 1.02
#